data_AF-A0A401Z5X3-F1
#
_entry.id   AF-A0A401Z5X3-F1
#
_cell.length_a   1.000
_cell.length_b   1.000
_cell.length_c   1.000
_cell.angle_alpha   90.00
_cell.angle_beta   90.00
_cell.angle_gamma   90.00
#
_symmetry.space_group_name_H-M   'P 1'
#
loop_
_entity.id
_entity.type
_entity.pdbx_description
1 polymer ?
#
loop_
_entity_poly.entity_id
_entity_poly.type
_entity_poly.pdbx_seq_one_letter_code
_entity_poly.pdbx_strand_id
1 'polypeptide(L)'
;MGRLDASVRDAFRFFAWYLTNGTLGGTDVWGNDEQHWYTELLLESPGTYENTWSVFVSGLTVDDSGALNRHPEDAYDRAAQFLRAQVDPRYVAEPAFDAAEIDPRLPRPDARRQGRGLHTTVRVATRDFAGALRHGRLVALAGIAYVETLAERPSLMESVWSIFVNVLDIDDAGAAVTPLHAMDRAAQFLGEACGGPEAVPPWASWEIEPPFV
;
A
#
# COMPACT_ATOMS: atom_id res chain seq x y z
N MET A 1 7.35 21.66 1.58
CA MET A 1 6.28 20.68 1.83
C MET A 1 5.66 20.34 0.49
N GLY A 2 5.91 19.13 0.02
CA GLY A 2 5.49 18.62 -1.28
C GLY A 2 4.63 17.38 -1.13
N ARG A 3 4.24 16.78 -2.25
CA ARG A 3 3.57 15.48 -2.31
C ARG A 3 4.55 14.44 -2.83
N LEU A 4 4.25 13.16 -2.60
CA LEU A 4 4.94 12.08 -3.30
C LEU A 4 4.94 12.32 -4.82
N ASP A 5 5.98 11.90 -5.52
CA ASP A 5 6.00 11.99 -6.97
C ASP A 5 4.84 11.19 -7.58
N ALA A 6 4.33 11.63 -8.73
CA ALA A 6 3.19 11.01 -9.37
C ALA A 6 3.45 9.53 -9.73
N SER A 7 4.67 9.18 -10.13
CA SER A 7 5.06 7.78 -10.40
C SER A 7 4.95 6.89 -9.16
N VAL A 8 5.28 7.43 -7.98
CA VAL A 8 5.14 6.71 -6.70
C VAL A 8 3.66 6.55 -6.36
N ARG A 9 2.84 7.60 -6.51
CA ARG A 9 1.40 7.53 -6.24
C ARG A 9 0.71 6.52 -7.15
N ASP A 10 1.07 6.48 -8.43
CA ASP A 10 0.55 5.49 -9.38
C ASP A 10 0.95 4.06 -8.98
N ALA A 11 2.18 3.84 -8.52
CA ALA A 11 2.59 2.52 -8.06
C ALA A 11 1.75 2.02 -6.88
N PHE A 12 1.39 2.90 -5.93
CA PHE A 12 0.48 2.53 -4.83
C PHE A 12 -0.92 2.19 -5.32
N ARG A 13 -1.44 2.99 -6.26
CA ARG A 13 -2.76 2.77 -6.86
C ARG A 13 -2.84 1.42 -7.57
N PHE A 14 -1.91 1.14 -8.48
CA PHE A 14 -1.88 -0.12 -9.21
C PHE A 14 -1.60 -1.29 -8.29
N PHE A 15 -0.72 -1.15 -7.30
CA PHE A 15 -0.51 -2.19 -6.29
C PHE A 15 -1.80 -2.52 -5.53
N ALA A 16 -2.53 -1.51 -5.04
CA ALA A 16 -3.82 -1.72 -4.39
C ALA A 16 -4.79 -2.47 -5.30
N TRP A 17 -4.88 -2.06 -6.57
CA TRP A 17 -5.72 -2.72 -7.57
C TRP A 17 -5.33 -4.20 -7.78
N TYR A 18 -4.06 -4.50 -8.04
CA TYR A 18 -3.58 -5.88 -8.24
C TYR A 18 -3.79 -6.73 -6.99
N LEU A 19 -3.50 -6.17 -5.81
CA LEU A 19 -3.65 -6.85 -4.53
C LEU A 19 -5.11 -7.25 -4.31
N THR A 20 -6.06 -6.35 -4.51
CA THR A 20 -7.49 -6.67 -4.26
C THR A 20 -8.16 -7.48 -5.35
N ASN A 21 -7.69 -7.40 -6.59
CA ASN A 21 -8.21 -8.25 -7.67
C ASN A 21 -7.60 -9.66 -7.67
N GLY A 22 -6.68 -9.96 -6.75
CA GLY A 22 -6.03 -11.27 -6.68
C GLY A 22 -4.96 -11.49 -7.75
N THR A 23 -4.57 -10.45 -8.50
CA THR A 23 -3.74 -10.56 -9.71
C THR A 23 -2.28 -10.14 -9.50
N LEU A 24 -1.84 -9.91 -8.26
CA LEU A 24 -0.48 -9.47 -7.95
C LEU A 24 0.56 -10.56 -8.26
N GLY A 25 1.62 -10.23 -9.01
CA GLY A 25 2.77 -11.11 -9.30
C GLY A 25 2.62 -12.07 -10.49
N GLY A 26 1.41 -12.12 -11.09
CA GLY A 26 1.16 -12.88 -12.32
C GLY A 26 1.61 -14.36 -12.29
N THR A 27 1.85 -14.93 -13.47
CA THR A 27 2.28 -16.32 -13.62
C THR A 27 3.71 -16.57 -13.15
N ASP A 28 4.56 -15.53 -13.11
CA ASP A 28 5.97 -15.68 -12.73
C ASP A 28 6.10 -16.04 -11.25
N VAL A 29 5.25 -15.47 -10.41
CA VAL A 29 5.22 -15.79 -8.98
C VAL A 29 4.30 -16.97 -8.67
N TRP A 30 3.15 -17.11 -9.34
CA TRP A 30 2.16 -18.12 -8.96
C TRP A 30 2.19 -19.41 -9.80
N GLY A 31 2.94 -19.42 -10.91
CA GLY A 31 2.90 -20.51 -11.88
C GLY A 31 1.62 -20.50 -12.72
N ASN A 32 1.34 -21.61 -13.40
CA ASN A 32 0.14 -21.78 -14.24
C ASN A 32 -1.07 -22.32 -13.47
N ASP A 33 -0.96 -22.56 -12.16
CA ASP A 33 -2.12 -22.93 -11.34
C ASP A 33 -2.91 -21.65 -11.05
N GLU A 34 -3.94 -21.41 -11.86
CA GLU A 34 -4.82 -20.22 -11.85
C GLU A 34 -5.73 -20.11 -10.63
N GLN A 35 -5.20 -20.18 -9.40
CA GLN A 35 -6.04 -19.95 -8.22
C GLN A 35 -5.49 -18.86 -7.30
N HIS A 36 -6.26 -17.76 -7.28
CA HIS A 36 -6.12 -16.57 -6.45
C HIS A 36 -6.37 -16.87 -4.95
N TRP A 37 -5.44 -17.55 -4.28
CA TRP A 37 -5.64 -18.02 -2.89
C TRP A 37 -5.34 -17.00 -1.80
N TYR A 38 -4.72 -15.86 -2.10
CA TYR A 38 -4.26 -14.96 -1.04
C TYR A 38 -5.30 -13.94 -0.59
N THR A 39 -6.37 -13.67 -1.35
CA THR A 39 -7.36 -12.65 -0.96
C THR A 39 -8.10 -13.03 0.31
N GLU A 40 -8.46 -14.30 0.48
CA GLU A 40 -8.98 -14.85 1.75
C GLU A 40 -7.95 -14.75 2.88
N LEU A 41 -6.68 -15.08 2.62
CA LEU A 41 -5.61 -14.90 3.61
C LEU A 41 -5.47 -13.45 4.07
N LEU A 42 -5.59 -12.49 3.16
CA LEU A 42 -5.57 -11.05 3.51
C LEU A 42 -6.77 -10.68 4.38
N LEU A 43 -7.88 -11.41 4.28
CA LEU A 43 -9.02 -11.23 5.16
C LEU A 43 -8.75 -11.79 6.57
N GLU A 44 -8.23 -13.02 6.64
CA GLU A 44 -8.05 -13.77 7.88
C GLU A 44 -6.81 -13.34 8.69
N SER A 45 -5.77 -12.85 8.01
CA SER A 45 -4.51 -12.45 8.64
C SER A 45 -4.21 -10.96 8.39
N PRO A 46 -4.67 -10.08 9.29
CA PRO A 46 -4.38 -8.65 9.19
C PRO A 46 -2.88 -8.30 9.14
N GLY A 47 -2.06 -9.06 9.86
CA GLY A 47 -0.61 -8.92 9.84
C GLY A 47 -0.01 -9.21 8.45
N THR A 48 -0.57 -10.17 7.71
CA THR A 48 -0.15 -10.45 6.32
C THR A 48 -0.41 -9.25 5.41
N TYR A 49 -1.56 -8.60 5.54
CA TYR A 49 -1.88 -7.40 4.76
C TYR A 49 -0.88 -6.26 5.03
N GLU A 50 -0.61 -5.96 6.30
CA GLU A 50 0.38 -4.95 6.69
C GLU A 50 1.79 -5.25 6.16
N ASN A 51 2.22 -6.50 6.33
CA ASN A 51 3.55 -6.94 5.91
C ASN A 51 3.69 -6.91 4.39
N THR A 52 2.64 -7.25 3.65
CA THR A 52 2.62 -7.21 2.18
C THR A 52 2.82 -5.79 1.66
N TRP A 53 2.10 -4.82 2.22
CA TRP A 53 2.33 -3.40 1.92
C TRP A 53 3.74 -2.94 2.30
N SER A 54 4.26 -3.40 3.43
CA SER A 54 5.61 -3.08 3.89
C SER A 54 6.68 -3.59 2.91
N VAL A 55 6.54 -4.83 2.44
CA VAL A 55 7.44 -5.43 1.45
C VAL A 55 7.38 -4.67 0.13
N PHE A 56 6.17 -4.34 -0.35
CA PHE A 56 5.97 -3.53 -1.56
C PHE A 56 6.69 -2.18 -1.50
N VAL A 57 6.41 -1.34 -0.49
CA VAL A 57 7.06 -0.02 -0.38
C VAL A 57 8.55 -0.13 -0.08
N SER A 58 8.97 -1.26 0.48
CA SER A 58 10.39 -1.56 0.63
C SER A 58 11.07 -1.77 -0.71
N GLY A 59 10.33 -2.42 -1.62
CA GLY A 59 10.56 -2.67 -3.06
C GLY A 59 10.88 -1.44 -3.90
N LEU A 60 10.24 -0.31 -3.61
CA LEU A 60 10.36 0.91 -4.41
C LEU A 60 11.72 1.62 -4.22
N THR A 61 12.23 2.16 -5.32
CA THR A 61 13.45 2.96 -5.38
C THR A 61 13.19 4.23 -6.17
N VAL A 62 13.67 5.37 -5.65
CA VAL A 62 13.45 6.70 -6.21
C VAL A 62 14.77 7.42 -6.52
N ASP A 63 14.73 8.32 -7.50
CA ASP A 63 15.83 9.23 -7.83
C ASP A 63 15.91 10.40 -6.84
N ASP A 64 16.80 11.35 -7.10
CA ASP A 64 16.99 12.53 -6.25
C ASP A 64 15.79 13.50 -6.28
N SER A 65 14.94 13.42 -7.31
CA SER A 65 13.69 14.19 -7.39
C SER A 65 12.53 13.52 -6.64
N GLY A 66 12.68 12.25 -6.26
CA GLY A 66 11.65 11.44 -5.61
C GLY A 66 10.78 10.62 -6.58
N ALA A 67 11.05 10.68 -7.89
CA ALA A 67 10.40 9.85 -8.90
C ALA A 67 10.99 8.44 -8.92
N LEU A 68 10.23 7.44 -9.36
CA LEU A 68 10.72 6.07 -9.42
C LEU A 68 11.91 5.91 -10.39
N ASN A 69 13.00 5.28 -9.93
CA ASN A 69 14.19 4.97 -10.76
C ASN A 69 13.94 3.90 -11.84
N ARG A 70 12.92 3.09 -11.64
CA ARG A 70 12.56 1.94 -12.48
C ARG A 70 11.06 1.66 -12.33
N HIS A 71 10.54 0.85 -13.23
CA HIS A 71 9.16 0.42 -13.15
C HIS A 71 8.89 -0.39 -11.85
N PRO A 72 7.67 -0.31 -11.30
CA PRO A 72 7.37 -0.88 -9.98
C PRO A 72 7.15 -2.40 -9.98
N GLU A 73 7.27 -3.12 -11.10
CA GLU A 73 6.95 -4.56 -11.17
C GLU A 73 7.83 -5.39 -10.23
N ASP A 74 9.12 -5.07 -10.11
CA ASP A 74 10.01 -5.73 -9.13
C ASP A 74 9.45 -5.66 -7.70
N ALA A 75 8.81 -4.55 -7.33
CA ALA A 75 8.21 -4.36 -6.02
C ALA A 75 6.88 -5.13 -5.88
N TYR A 76 6.12 -5.23 -6.97
CA TYR A 76 4.90 -6.03 -7.04
C TYR A 76 5.20 -7.52 -6.89
N ASP A 77 6.17 -8.02 -7.67
CA ASP A 77 6.61 -9.40 -7.61
C ASP A 77 7.16 -9.73 -6.23
N ARG A 78 8.00 -8.84 -5.67
CA ARG A 78 8.54 -9.05 -4.32
C ARG A 78 7.44 -9.19 -3.25
N ALA A 79 6.38 -8.40 -3.34
CA ALA A 79 5.24 -8.51 -2.46
C ALA A 79 4.40 -9.78 -2.73
N ALA A 80 4.24 -10.19 -3.99
CA ALA A 80 3.59 -11.45 -4.34
C ALA A 80 4.37 -12.66 -3.82
N GLN A 81 5.70 -12.65 -3.92
CA GLN A 81 6.56 -13.69 -3.35
C GLN A 81 6.35 -13.80 -1.83
N PHE A 82 6.16 -12.65 -1.15
CA PHE A 82 5.90 -12.64 0.29
C PHE A 82 4.56 -13.32 0.60
N LEU A 83 3.50 -12.99 -0.14
CA LEU A 83 2.20 -13.66 -0.03
C LEU A 83 2.30 -15.16 -0.32
N ARG A 84 3.01 -15.55 -1.37
CA ARG A 84 3.21 -16.96 -1.72
C ARG A 84 3.87 -17.74 -0.59
N ALA A 85 4.87 -17.16 0.07
CA ALA A 85 5.52 -17.76 1.23
C ALA A 85 4.59 -17.94 2.44
N GLN A 86 3.46 -17.21 2.51
CA GLN A 86 2.47 -17.40 3.57
C GLN A 86 1.48 -18.54 3.27
N VAL A 87 1.22 -18.82 1.98
CA VAL A 87 0.21 -19.83 1.58
C VAL A 87 0.82 -21.18 1.18
N ASP A 88 2.06 -21.20 0.67
CA ASP A 88 2.76 -22.42 0.26
C ASP A 88 4.00 -22.63 1.14
N PRO A 89 3.94 -23.53 2.14
CA PRO A 89 5.08 -23.83 3.02
C PRO A 89 6.32 -24.37 2.30
N ARG A 90 6.19 -24.80 1.04
CA ARG A 90 7.30 -25.29 0.21
C ARG A 90 7.96 -24.16 -0.58
N TYR A 91 7.31 -23.01 -0.68
CA TYR A 91 7.86 -21.87 -1.39
C TYR A 91 8.92 -21.17 -0.54
N VAL A 92 10.10 -20.97 -1.13
CA VAL A 92 11.21 -20.24 -0.51
C VAL A 92 11.56 -19.09 -1.45
N ALA A 93 11.36 -17.86 -0.99
CA ALA A 93 11.72 -16.68 -1.76
C ALA A 93 13.25 -16.54 -1.83
N GLU A 94 13.77 -16.31 -3.04
CA GLU A 94 15.18 -16.03 -3.27
C GLU A 94 15.34 -14.65 -3.94
N PRO A 95 16.08 -13.70 -3.33
CA PRO A 95 16.71 -13.81 -2.02
C PRO A 95 15.68 -13.87 -0.88
N ALA A 96 16.03 -14.50 0.24
CA ALA A 96 15.20 -14.49 1.45
C ALA A 96 14.81 -13.06 1.88
N PHE A 97 13.63 -12.90 2.48
CA PHE A 97 13.15 -11.60 2.97
C PHE A 97 14.02 -11.07 4.10
N ASP A 98 14.41 -9.80 3.99
CA ASP A 98 15.04 -9.08 5.10
C ASP A 98 13.98 -8.67 6.13
N ALA A 99 14.33 -8.71 7.42
CA ALA A 99 13.44 -8.25 8.48
C ALA A 99 13.03 -6.78 8.27
N ALA A 100 13.92 -5.95 7.72
CA ALA A 100 13.64 -4.55 7.40
C ALA A 100 12.76 -4.37 6.15
N GLU A 101 12.58 -5.38 5.29
CA GLU A 101 11.54 -5.36 4.25
C GLU A 101 10.14 -5.54 4.86
N ILE A 102 10.04 -6.33 5.92
CA ILE A 102 8.79 -6.66 6.61
C ILE A 102 8.43 -5.55 7.61
N ASP A 103 9.35 -5.15 8.49
CA ASP A 103 9.15 -4.05 9.43
C ASP A 103 9.98 -2.83 9.01
N PRO A 104 9.34 -1.78 8.45
CA PRO A 104 10.05 -0.60 7.98
C PRO A 104 10.67 0.23 9.11
N ARG A 105 10.37 -0.07 10.38
CA ARG A 105 11.01 0.56 11.54
C ARG A 105 12.41 0.04 11.80
N LEU A 106 12.72 -1.15 11.29
CA LEU A 106 14.06 -1.71 11.41
C LEU A 106 15.02 -1.01 10.42
N PRO A 107 16.29 -0.81 10.81
CA PRO A 107 17.28 -0.22 9.92
C PRO A 107 17.46 -1.10 8.69
N ARG A 108 17.47 -0.48 7.51
CA ARG A 108 17.77 -1.21 6.27
C ARG A 108 19.26 -1.59 6.28
N PRO A 109 19.62 -2.84 5.93
CA PRO A 109 21.01 -3.16 5.67
C PRO A 109 21.46 -2.42 4.40
N ASP A 110 22.51 -1.60 4.53
CA ASP A 110 23.01 -0.66 3.51
C ASP A 110 23.48 -1.30 2.19
N ALA A 111 23.46 -2.64 2.06
CA ALA A 111 24.22 -3.34 1.02
C ALA A 111 23.43 -3.90 -0.18
N ARG A 112 22.09 -3.96 -0.14
CA ARG A 112 21.33 -4.83 -1.08
C ARG A 112 20.54 -4.15 -2.21
N ARG A 113 20.44 -2.82 -2.28
CA ARG A 113 19.62 -2.15 -3.30
C ARG A 113 20.40 -1.09 -4.06
N GLN A 114 20.40 -1.21 -5.38
CA GLN A 114 20.78 -0.14 -6.29
C GLN A 114 19.70 0.95 -6.21
N GLY A 115 20.04 2.14 -5.71
CA GLY A 115 19.14 3.29 -5.62
C GLY A 115 18.60 3.60 -4.21
N ARG A 116 18.18 4.85 -4.02
CA ARG A 116 17.60 5.36 -2.77
C ARG A 116 16.18 4.80 -2.61
N GLY A 117 15.87 4.19 -1.47
CA GLY A 117 14.49 3.78 -1.17
C GLY A 117 13.60 4.96 -0.76
N LEU A 118 12.28 4.76 -0.71
CA LEU A 118 11.38 5.71 -0.07
C LEU A 118 11.81 5.98 1.37
N HIS A 119 11.62 7.22 1.83
CA HIS A 119 11.96 7.61 3.20
C HIS A 119 11.26 6.71 4.23
N THR A 120 11.95 6.39 5.32
CA THR A 120 11.47 5.47 6.34
C THR A 120 10.09 5.86 6.89
N THR A 121 9.83 7.15 7.11
CA THR A 121 8.52 7.61 7.62
C THR A 121 7.39 7.43 6.62
N VAL A 122 7.63 7.48 5.29
CA VAL A 122 6.62 7.14 4.28
C VAL A 122 6.28 5.65 4.38
N ARG A 123 7.30 4.79 4.47
CA ARG A 123 7.11 3.33 4.59
C ARG A 123 6.36 2.95 5.86
N VAL A 124 6.70 3.60 6.98
CA VAL A 124 6.00 3.41 8.26
C VAL A 124 4.56 3.89 8.15
N ALA A 125 4.31 5.08 7.57
CA ALA A 125 2.95 5.59 7.36
C ALA A 125 2.11 4.65 6.50
N THR A 126 2.68 4.08 5.43
CA THR A 126 2.02 3.07 4.60
C THR A 126 1.63 1.83 5.41
N ARG A 127 2.58 1.27 6.16
CA ARG A 127 2.31 0.10 7.01
C ARG A 127 1.23 0.39 8.04
N ASP A 128 1.32 1.53 8.70
CA ASP A 128 0.39 1.92 9.76
C ASP A 128 -1.01 2.17 9.20
N PHE A 129 -1.10 2.74 8.00
CA PHE A 129 -2.39 2.91 7.32
C PHE A 129 -2.99 1.55 6.93
N ALA A 130 -2.20 0.66 6.31
CA ALA A 130 -2.65 -0.70 6.00
C ALA A 130 -3.17 -1.43 7.25
N GLY A 131 -2.45 -1.28 8.36
CA GLY A 131 -2.83 -1.87 9.63
C GLY A 131 -4.07 -1.24 10.24
N ALA A 132 -4.19 0.08 10.23
CA ALA A 132 -5.37 0.78 10.72
C ALA A 132 -6.63 0.40 9.92
N LEU A 133 -6.49 0.34 8.58
CA LEU A 133 -7.55 -0.06 7.67
C LEU A 133 -8.01 -1.49 7.92
N ARG A 134 -7.09 -2.43 8.13
CA ARG A 134 -7.46 -3.84 8.31
C ARG A 134 -7.97 -4.18 9.72
N HIS A 135 -7.49 -3.47 10.74
CA HIS A 135 -7.87 -3.71 12.14
C HIS A 135 -9.06 -2.88 12.63
N GLY A 136 -9.72 -2.08 11.79
CA GLY A 136 -10.86 -1.27 12.24
C GLY A 136 -10.47 -0.07 13.11
N ARG A 137 -9.24 0.46 12.97
CA ARG A 137 -8.70 1.51 13.86
C ARG A 137 -8.83 2.93 13.31
N LEU A 138 -9.45 3.09 12.14
CA LEU A 138 -9.73 4.41 11.57
C LEU A 138 -10.96 5.00 12.26
N VAL A 139 -10.77 6.03 13.08
CA VAL A 139 -11.82 6.60 13.94
C VAL A 139 -13.03 7.08 13.15
N ALA A 140 -12.83 7.66 11.97
CA ALA A 140 -13.91 8.10 11.08
C ALA A 140 -14.81 6.93 10.59
N LEU A 141 -14.36 5.68 10.74
CA LEU A 141 -15.10 4.46 10.40
C LEU A 141 -15.72 3.76 11.61
N ALA A 142 -15.69 4.38 12.80
CA ALA A 142 -16.25 3.77 14.00
C ALA A 142 -17.76 3.45 13.81
N GLY A 143 -18.11 2.17 13.91
CA GLY A 143 -19.48 1.69 13.72
C GLY A 143 -19.88 1.46 12.25
N ILE A 144 -18.99 1.67 11.28
CA ILE A 144 -19.21 1.39 9.86
C ILE A 144 -18.63 0.02 9.53
N ALA A 145 -19.45 -0.88 8.97
CA ALA A 145 -19.03 -2.23 8.54
C ALA A 145 -18.36 -2.19 7.14
N TYR A 146 -17.21 -1.52 7.03
CA TYR A 146 -16.57 -1.26 5.73
C TYR A 146 -15.73 -2.43 5.18
N VAL A 147 -15.35 -3.39 6.03
CA VAL A 147 -14.42 -4.47 5.63
C VAL A 147 -15.04 -5.38 4.57
N GLU A 148 -16.33 -5.70 4.70
CA GLU A 148 -17.09 -6.46 3.71
C GLU A 148 -17.23 -5.66 2.41
N THR A 149 -17.53 -4.37 2.49
CA THR A 149 -17.62 -3.48 1.32
C THR A 149 -16.30 -3.43 0.53
N LEU A 150 -15.15 -3.40 1.21
CA LEU A 150 -13.84 -3.46 0.54
C LEU A 150 -13.58 -4.82 -0.14
N ALA A 151 -14.11 -5.92 0.40
CA ALA A 151 -14.00 -7.23 -0.22
C ALA A 151 -14.88 -7.35 -1.48
N GLU A 152 -16.07 -6.76 -1.45
CA GLU A 152 -17.02 -6.76 -2.58
C GLU A 152 -16.68 -5.75 -3.67
N ARG A 153 -15.95 -4.68 -3.35
CA ARG A 153 -15.62 -3.59 -4.27
C ARG A 153 -14.10 -3.34 -4.33
N PRO A 154 -13.33 -4.13 -5.09
CA PRO A 154 -11.88 -3.95 -5.25
C PRO A 154 -11.47 -2.53 -5.70
N SER A 155 -12.26 -1.90 -6.58
CA SER A 155 -12.01 -0.50 -7.01
C SER A 155 -12.11 0.52 -5.88
N LEU A 156 -12.84 0.23 -4.80
CA LEU A 156 -12.92 1.11 -3.63
C LEU A 156 -11.59 1.13 -2.88
N MET A 157 -10.89 -0.01 -2.78
CA MET A 157 -9.57 -0.07 -2.16
C MET A 157 -8.55 0.79 -2.92
N GLU A 158 -8.56 0.71 -4.25
CA GLU A 158 -7.72 1.54 -5.12
C GLU A 158 -7.94 3.03 -4.83
N SER A 159 -9.19 3.48 -4.74
CA SER A 159 -9.52 4.87 -4.43
C SER A 159 -9.08 5.28 -3.01
N VAL A 160 -9.28 4.42 -2.01
CA VAL A 160 -8.85 4.66 -0.62
C VAL A 160 -7.34 4.88 -0.53
N TRP A 161 -6.56 4.04 -1.22
CA TRP A 161 -5.11 4.20 -1.27
C TRP A 161 -4.68 5.41 -2.10
N SER A 162 -5.39 5.73 -3.18
CA SER A 162 -5.12 6.92 -3.99
C SER A 162 -5.26 8.19 -3.15
N ILE A 163 -6.34 8.30 -2.36
CA ILE A 163 -6.55 9.46 -1.47
C ILE A 163 -5.45 9.54 -0.43
N PHE A 164 -5.10 8.42 0.21
CA PHE A 164 -4.01 8.39 1.18
C PHE A 164 -2.71 8.95 0.61
N VAL A 165 -2.27 8.50 -0.58
CA VAL A 165 -1.00 8.97 -1.18
C VAL A 165 -1.10 10.35 -1.82
N ASN A 166 -2.29 10.78 -2.24
CA ASN A 166 -2.53 12.14 -2.75
C ASN A 166 -2.44 13.18 -1.63
N VAL A 167 -2.96 12.87 -0.45
CA VAL A 167 -3.01 13.75 0.73
C VAL A 167 -1.73 13.70 1.56
N LEU A 168 -0.94 12.62 1.47
CA LEU A 168 0.29 12.48 2.23
C LEU A 168 1.32 13.53 1.81
N ASP A 169 1.55 14.51 2.67
CA ASP A 169 2.62 15.48 2.47
C ASP A 169 3.96 14.93 2.94
N ILE A 170 5.00 15.35 2.22
CA ILE A 170 6.39 15.08 2.52
C ILE A 170 7.18 16.39 2.69
N ASP A 171 8.23 16.36 3.50
CA ASP A 171 9.24 17.41 3.56
C ASP A 171 10.27 17.30 2.42
N ASP A 172 11.23 18.23 2.40
CA ASP A 172 12.25 18.29 1.35
C ASP A 172 13.26 17.12 1.41
N ALA A 173 13.29 16.36 2.52
CA ALA A 173 14.05 15.12 2.64
C ALA A 173 13.24 13.89 2.18
N GLY A 174 11.97 14.09 1.79
CA GLY A 174 11.02 13.06 1.41
C GLY A 174 10.33 12.37 2.59
N ALA A 175 10.46 12.91 3.81
CA ALA A 175 9.84 12.34 4.99
C ALA A 175 8.37 12.72 5.08
N ALA A 176 7.50 11.75 5.34
CA ALA A 176 6.08 11.99 5.63
C ALA A 176 5.90 12.93 6.82
N VAL A 177 5.13 14.00 6.64
CA VAL A 177 4.84 15.02 7.67
C VAL A 177 3.37 15.05 8.10
N THR A 178 2.43 14.58 7.27
CA THR A 178 0.98 14.57 7.58
C THR A 178 0.32 13.18 7.54
N PRO A 179 0.95 12.09 8.04
CA PRO A 179 0.42 10.74 7.88
C PRO A 179 -0.97 10.54 8.51
N LEU A 180 -1.22 11.10 9.70
CA LEU A 180 -2.53 10.98 10.35
C LEU A 180 -3.63 11.71 9.59
N HIS A 181 -3.32 12.86 8.97
CA HIS A 181 -4.29 13.59 8.15
C HIS A 181 -4.64 12.80 6.88
N ALA A 182 -3.63 12.23 6.21
CA ALA A 182 -3.85 11.38 5.04
C ALA A 182 -4.70 10.14 5.36
N MET A 183 -4.45 9.50 6.51
CA MET A 183 -5.28 8.37 6.99
C MET A 183 -6.72 8.79 7.27
N ASP A 184 -6.92 9.94 7.92
CA ASP A 184 -8.25 10.45 8.22
C ASP A 184 -9.03 10.79 6.94
N ARG A 185 -8.39 11.41 5.95
CA ARG A 185 -9.02 11.69 4.65
C ARG A 185 -9.40 10.41 3.90
N ALA A 186 -8.52 9.43 3.85
CA ALA A 186 -8.84 8.13 3.25
C ALA A 186 -10.00 7.42 4.00
N ALA A 187 -10.06 7.55 5.32
CA ALA A 187 -11.13 7.01 6.15
C ALA A 187 -12.48 7.71 5.91
N GLN A 188 -12.49 9.05 5.79
CA GLN A 188 -13.70 9.80 5.47
C GLN A 188 -14.29 9.36 4.12
N PHE A 189 -13.45 9.16 3.10
CA PHE A 189 -13.89 8.68 1.79
C PHE A 189 -14.52 7.30 1.86
N LEU A 190 -13.85 6.37 2.55
CA LEU A 190 -14.39 5.04 2.75
C LEU A 190 -15.70 5.06 3.54
N GLY A 191 -15.80 5.92 4.55
CA GLY A 191 -16.99 6.11 5.36
C GLY A 191 -18.16 6.58 4.52
N GLU A 192 -17.98 7.65 3.74
CA GLU A 192 -18.97 8.18 2.80
C GLU A 192 -19.42 7.11 1.79
N ALA A 193 -18.47 6.35 1.21
CA ALA A 193 -18.77 5.27 0.27
C ALA A 193 -19.57 4.10 0.89
N CYS A 194 -19.54 3.97 2.22
CA CYS A 194 -20.31 2.99 3.00
C CYS A 194 -21.60 3.58 3.61
N GLY A 195 -22.01 4.78 3.19
CA GLY A 195 -23.22 5.45 3.70
C GLY A 195 -23.03 6.21 5.01
N GLY A 196 -21.79 6.48 5.39
CA GLY A 196 -21.42 7.38 6.48
C GLY A 196 -21.63 8.87 6.14
N PRO A 197 -21.20 9.78 7.02
CA PRO A 197 -21.34 11.21 6.79
C PRO A 197 -20.49 11.70 5.61
N GLU A 198 -20.93 12.79 4.98
CA GLU A 198 -20.13 13.49 3.97
C GLU A 198 -18.81 14.02 4.55
N ALA A 199 -17.78 14.04 3.72
CA ALA A 199 -16.47 14.52 4.11
C ALA A 199 -16.45 16.01 4.48
N VAL A 200 -15.72 16.33 5.55
CA VAL A 200 -15.51 17.70 6.01
C VAL A 200 -14.01 17.92 6.22
N PRO A 201 -13.38 18.83 5.45
CA PRO A 201 -13.95 19.64 4.36
C PRO A 201 -14.38 18.82 3.14
N PRO A 202 -15.20 19.39 2.23
CA PRO A 202 -15.53 18.75 0.95
C PRO A 202 -14.29 18.37 0.16
N TRP A 203 -14.39 17.32 -0.66
CA TRP A 203 -13.29 16.81 -1.48
C TRP A 203 -12.75 17.88 -2.43
N ALA A 204 -11.43 18.10 -2.40
CA ALA A 204 -10.76 18.79 -3.49
C ALA A 204 -10.55 17.83 -4.67
N SER A 205 -10.60 18.33 -5.91
CA SER A 205 -10.47 17.49 -7.10
C SER A 205 -9.19 16.66 -7.09
N TRP A 206 -8.07 17.28 -6.69
CA TRP A 206 -6.76 16.62 -6.61
C TRP A 206 -6.68 15.50 -5.56
N GLU A 207 -7.59 15.43 -4.58
CA GLU A 207 -7.59 14.34 -3.59
C GLU A 207 -8.12 13.05 -4.23
N ILE A 208 -9.12 13.17 -5.10
CA ILE A 208 -9.87 12.06 -5.69
C ILE A 208 -9.46 11.76 -7.14
N GLU A 209 -8.86 12.73 -7.84
CA GLU A 209 -8.38 12.55 -9.21
C GLU A 209 -7.06 11.75 -9.22
N PRO A 210 -6.88 10.89 -10.23
CA PRO A 210 -5.57 10.29 -10.48
C PRO A 210 -4.61 11.39 -10.92
N PRO A 211 -3.29 11.29 -10.64
CA PRO A 211 -2.34 12.33 -10.99
C PRO A 211 -2.16 12.56 -12.52
N PHE A 212 -2.78 11.74 -13.38
CA PHE A 212 -2.67 11.82 -14.84
C PHE A 212 -3.97 11.51 -15.61
N VAL A 213 -5.10 12.10 -15.22
CA VAL A 213 -6.30 12.18 -16.09
C VAL A 213 -6.47 13.61 -16.61
#